data_AF-A0A6L7JQ01-F1
#
_entry.id   AF-A0A6L7JQ01-F1
#
_cell.length_a   1.000
_cell.length_b   1.000
_cell.length_c   1.000
_cell.angle_alpha   90.00
_cell.angle_beta   90.00
_cell.angle_gamma   90.00
#
_symmetry.space_group_name_H-M   'P 1'
#
loop_
_entity.id
_entity.type
_entity.pdbx_description
1 polymer ?
#
loop_
_entity_poly.entity_id
_entity_poly.type
_entity_poly.pdbx_seq_one_letter_code
_entity_poly.pdbx_strand_id
1 'polypeptide(L)'
;MTNPTNTRTLIAALVPGNRVIVHHAPYLLRTAGTAVDETFVLGVLCSMPCDWQARRTVELNLTFEQLNLLAIPDPGQGHPVRDRVAEIAALLAAQDDRFSGWAADVGVPVGSASDEAVKEDLICELDACVAHLYGLDEHDLAVIYDTFSETVDYSDRHAAVLAHFGRLAG
;
A
#
# COMPACT_ATOMS: atom_id res chain seq x y z
N MET A 1 -16.75 3.98 -8.93
CA MET A 1 -16.52 3.41 -10.28
C MET A 1 -15.75 2.11 -10.11
N THR A 2 -16.39 0.96 -10.22
CA THR A 2 -15.68 -0.31 -10.44
C THR A 2 -15.89 -0.70 -11.90
N ASN A 3 -14.78 -0.82 -12.62
CA ASN A 3 -14.71 -1.33 -13.98
C ASN A 3 -14.12 -2.74 -13.89
N PRO A 4 -14.63 -3.76 -14.61
CA PRO A 4 -13.99 -5.08 -14.69
C PRO A 4 -12.53 -5.07 -15.18
N THR A 5 -12.04 -3.96 -15.76
CA THR A 5 -10.61 -3.76 -16.05
C THR A 5 -9.83 -3.10 -14.92
N ASN A 6 -10.44 -2.86 -13.76
CA ASN A 6 -9.73 -2.26 -12.64
C ASN A 6 -8.79 -3.31 -12.03
N THR A 7 -7.49 -3.07 -12.14
CA THR A 7 -6.45 -3.98 -11.65
C THR A 7 -6.32 -3.94 -10.14
N ARG A 8 -6.97 -2.99 -9.45
CA ARG A 8 -6.98 -2.83 -7.99
C ARG A 8 -8.42 -2.66 -7.48
N THR A 9 -8.74 -3.17 -6.29
CA THR A 9 -10.04 -2.94 -5.64
C THR A 9 -10.01 -1.67 -4.80
N LEU A 10 -8.91 -1.41 -4.09
CA LEU A 10 -8.65 -0.23 -3.31
C LEU A 10 -7.52 0.61 -3.94
N ILE A 11 -7.80 1.89 -4.20
CA ILE A 11 -6.82 2.87 -4.67
C ILE A 11 -6.72 3.94 -3.60
N ALA A 12 -5.66 3.87 -2.79
CA ALA A 12 -5.31 4.90 -1.83
C ALA A 12 -4.24 5.83 -2.42
N ALA A 13 -4.27 7.09 -2.02
CA ALA A 13 -3.27 8.08 -2.41
C ALA A 13 -3.17 9.17 -1.35
N LEU A 14 -1.97 9.73 -1.20
CA LEU A 14 -1.78 10.95 -0.44
C LEU A 14 -2.34 12.13 -1.22
N VAL A 15 -3.20 12.93 -0.58
CA VAL A 15 -3.75 14.15 -1.16
C VAL A 15 -3.06 15.37 -0.55
N PRO A 16 -2.56 16.32 -1.36
CA PRO A 16 -1.99 17.55 -0.82
C PRO A 16 -2.99 18.30 0.06
N GLY A 17 -2.48 19.03 1.06
CA GLY A 17 -3.31 19.90 1.90
C GLY A 17 -4.06 20.96 1.10
N ASN A 18 -5.16 21.48 1.68
CA ASN A 18 -6.00 22.53 1.11
C ASN A 18 -6.64 22.16 -0.25
N ARG A 19 -7.07 20.90 -0.40
CA ARG A 19 -7.80 20.40 -1.57
C ARG A 19 -9.22 20.01 -1.19
N VAL A 20 -10.17 20.28 -2.10
CA VAL A 20 -11.55 19.83 -1.95
C VAL A 20 -11.64 18.38 -2.39
N ILE A 21 -12.18 17.52 -1.52
CA ILE A 21 -12.44 16.11 -1.81
C ILE A 21 -13.93 15.95 -2.11
N VAL A 22 -14.26 15.20 -3.15
CA VAL A 22 -15.65 14.90 -3.51
C VAL A 22 -16.23 13.85 -2.57
N HIS A 23 -17.53 13.91 -2.31
CA HIS A 23 -18.21 12.99 -1.38
C HIS A 23 -18.09 11.50 -1.71
N HIS A 24 -17.77 11.14 -2.95
CA HIS A 24 -17.55 9.76 -3.40
C HIS A 24 -16.13 9.23 -3.18
N ALA A 25 -15.23 10.04 -2.62
CA ALA A 25 -13.89 9.61 -2.23
C ALA A 25 -13.80 9.60 -0.70
N PRO A 26 -13.92 8.42 -0.05
CA PRO A 26 -13.61 8.28 1.36
C PRO A 26 -12.19 8.79 1.62
N TYR A 27 -12.01 9.59 2.66
CA TYR A 27 -10.71 10.11 3.06
C TYR A 27 -10.46 9.80 4.53
N LEU A 28 -9.19 9.57 4.84
CA LEU A 28 -8.70 9.44 6.21
C LEU A 28 -8.00 10.74 6.58
N LEU A 29 -8.36 11.30 7.73
CA LEU A 29 -7.69 12.46 8.30
C LEU A 29 -6.84 11.98 9.48
N ARG A 30 -5.54 12.27 9.46
CA ARG A 30 -4.67 12.04 10.61
C ARG A 30 -5.07 12.98 11.77
N THR A 31 -5.83 12.46 12.73
CA THR A 31 -6.23 13.18 13.96
C THR A 31 -5.28 12.92 15.13
N ALA A 32 -4.48 11.85 15.05
CA ALA A 32 -3.46 11.44 16.02
C ALA A 32 -2.31 10.72 15.28
N GLY A 33 -1.17 10.56 15.96
CA GLY A 33 0.03 9.97 15.35
C GLY A 33 0.88 10.97 14.55
N THR A 34 1.94 10.46 13.95
CA THR A 34 2.96 11.16 13.18
C THR A 34 2.73 11.02 11.68
N ALA A 35 3.48 11.78 10.86
CA ALA A 35 3.46 11.59 9.41
C ALA A 35 3.94 10.18 9.02
N VAL A 36 4.83 9.58 9.81
CA VAL A 36 5.28 8.17 9.63
C VAL A 36 4.12 7.19 9.83
N ASP A 37 3.25 7.45 10.81
CA ASP A 37 2.07 6.60 11.05
C ASP A 37 1.07 6.69 9.87
N GLU A 38 0.90 7.88 9.29
CA GLU A 38 0.10 8.09 8.08
C GLU A 38 0.70 7.38 6.86
N THR A 39 2.02 7.46 6.65
CA THR A 39 2.69 6.74 5.57
C THR A 39 2.57 5.23 5.72
N PHE A 40 2.64 4.73 6.95
CA PHE A 40 2.48 3.30 7.21
C PHE A 40 1.09 2.81 6.79
N VAL A 41 0.04 3.51 7.22
CA VAL A 41 -1.34 3.19 6.81
C VAL A 41 -1.51 3.29 5.30
N LEU A 42 -0.96 4.34 4.68
CA LEU A 42 -0.97 4.49 3.21
C LEU A 42 -0.30 3.29 2.52
N GLY A 43 0.86 2.84 3.02
CA GLY A 43 1.59 1.69 2.49
C GLY A 43 0.77 0.41 2.57
N VAL A 44 0.16 0.13 3.71
CA VAL A 44 -0.73 -1.04 3.88
C VAL A 44 -1.89 -0.98 2.90
N LEU A 45 -2.60 0.14 2.81
CA LEU A 45 -3.73 0.31 1.89
C LEU A 45 -3.31 0.18 0.41
N CYS A 46 -2.09 0.57 0.06
CA CYS A 46 -1.55 0.45 -1.29
C CYS A 46 -0.99 -0.93 -1.63
N SER A 47 -0.95 -1.87 -0.68
CA SER A 47 -0.41 -3.23 -0.88
C SER A 47 -1.41 -4.21 -1.51
N MET A 48 -0.92 -5.23 -2.19
CA MET A 48 -1.74 -6.31 -2.73
C MET A 48 -2.39 -7.17 -1.63
N PRO A 49 -1.73 -7.55 -0.52
CA PRO A 49 -2.38 -8.32 0.55
C PRO A 49 -3.62 -7.61 1.14
N CYS A 50 -3.52 -6.29 1.41
CA CYS A 50 -4.67 -5.51 1.88
C CYS A 50 -5.75 -5.38 0.80
N ASP A 51 -5.35 -5.21 -0.47
CA ASP A 51 -6.31 -5.10 -1.57
C ASP A 51 -7.06 -6.42 -1.80
N TRP A 52 -6.38 -7.55 -1.63
CA TRP A 52 -7.01 -8.87 -1.69
C TRP A 52 -8.07 -9.01 -0.58
N GLN A 53 -7.78 -8.55 0.65
CA GLN A 53 -8.78 -8.49 1.73
C GLN A 53 -10.00 -7.66 1.32
N ALA A 54 -9.78 -6.45 0.77
CA ALA A 54 -10.86 -5.58 0.33
C ALA A 54 -11.72 -6.25 -0.75
N ARG A 55 -11.08 -6.94 -1.70
CA ARG A 55 -11.73 -7.64 -2.81
C ARG A 55 -12.66 -8.78 -2.38
N ARG A 56 -12.51 -9.30 -1.16
CA ARG A 56 -13.42 -10.32 -0.59
C ARG A 56 -14.78 -9.76 -0.19
N THR A 57 -14.91 -8.45 0.02
CA THR A 57 -16.13 -7.82 0.57
C THR A 57 -16.63 -6.61 -0.23
N VAL A 58 -15.80 -6.05 -1.11
CA VAL A 58 -16.15 -4.92 -1.97
C VAL A 58 -16.67 -5.42 -3.32
N GLU A 59 -17.94 -5.13 -3.60
CA GLU A 59 -18.57 -5.47 -4.88
C GLU A 59 -18.55 -4.30 -5.88
N LEU A 60 -19.09 -3.14 -5.50
CA LEU A 60 -19.36 -2.02 -6.43
C LEU A 60 -18.62 -0.72 -6.09
N ASN A 61 -18.58 -0.30 -4.83
CA ASN A 61 -17.87 0.89 -4.43
C ASN A 61 -17.35 0.68 -3.01
N LEU A 62 -16.17 1.22 -2.73
CA LEU A 62 -15.60 1.25 -1.38
C LEU A 62 -16.39 2.26 -0.52
N THR A 63 -17.03 1.78 0.55
CA THR A 63 -17.69 2.61 1.57
C THR A 63 -16.89 2.66 2.87
N PHE A 64 -17.27 3.54 3.81
CA PHE A 64 -16.62 3.59 5.12
C PHE A 64 -16.85 2.31 5.93
N GLU A 65 -17.99 1.65 5.77
CA GLU A 65 -18.29 0.37 6.42
C GLU A 65 -17.31 -0.71 5.96
N GLN A 66 -17.00 -0.77 4.66
CA GLN A 66 -16.01 -1.71 4.13
C GLN A 66 -14.59 -1.33 4.55
N LEU A 67 -14.26 -0.04 4.55
CA LEU A 67 -12.96 0.44 5.03
C LEU A 67 -12.73 0.05 6.49
N ASN A 68 -13.75 0.14 7.34
CA ASN A 68 -13.68 -0.25 8.75
C ASN A 68 -13.59 -1.78 8.97
N LEU A 69 -13.82 -2.59 7.94
CA LEU A 69 -13.63 -4.04 8.00
C LEU A 69 -12.20 -4.46 7.62
N LEU A 70 -11.39 -3.55 7.07
CA LEU A 70 -10.00 -3.85 6.73
C LEU A 70 -9.18 -4.03 8.01
N ALA A 71 -8.34 -5.05 8.03
CA ALA A 71 -7.43 -5.29 9.13
C ALA A 71 -6.13 -4.56 8.80
N ILE A 72 -5.74 -3.59 9.61
CA ILE A 72 -4.46 -2.92 9.48
C ILE A 72 -3.52 -3.51 10.55
N PRO A 73 -2.36 -4.07 10.19
CA PRO A 73 -1.45 -4.66 11.16
C PRO A 73 -0.87 -3.55 12.05
N ASP A 74 -0.67 -3.86 13.34
CA ASP A 74 -0.03 -2.96 14.30
C ASP A 74 1.14 -3.66 15.00
N PRO A 75 2.32 -3.72 14.38
CA PRO A 75 3.51 -4.32 14.98
C PRO A 75 4.18 -3.41 16.03
N GLY A 76 3.65 -2.21 16.28
CA GLY A 76 4.22 -1.21 17.18
C GLY A 76 5.33 -0.35 16.54
N GLN A 77 5.61 0.80 17.15
CA GLN A 77 6.64 1.74 16.70
C GLN A 77 8.05 1.14 16.79
N GLY A 78 8.92 1.46 15.83
CA GLY A 78 10.29 0.97 15.77
C GLY A 78 10.43 -0.47 15.26
N HIS A 79 9.33 -1.11 14.83
CA HIS A 79 9.40 -2.40 14.16
C HIS A 79 10.05 -2.23 12.78
N PRO A 80 11.18 -2.89 12.46
CA PRO A 80 11.94 -2.61 11.23
C PRO A 80 11.12 -2.73 9.94
N VAL A 81 10.27 -3.75 9.83
CA VAL A 81 9.41 -3.95 8.65
C VAL A 81 8.34 -2.86 8.54
N ARG A 82 7.84 -2.35 9.68
CA ARG A 82 6.85 -1.27 9.70
C ARG A 82 7.46 0.03 9.19
N ASP A 83 8.66 0.32 9.68
CA ASP A 83 9.39 1.52 9.30
C ASP A 83 9.78 1.46 7.82
N ARG A 84 10.10 0.26 7.30
CA ARG A 84 10.33 0.03 5.86
C ARG A 84 9.07 0.23 5.02
N VAL A 85 7.91 -0.25 5.46
CA VAL A 85 6.61 0.03 4.79
C VAL A 85 6.36 1.53 4.70
N ALA A 86 6.56 2.26 5.80
CA ALA A 86 6.39 3.71 5.85
C ALA A 86 7.35 4.42 4.88
N GLU A 87 8.62 4.04 4.87
CA GLU A 87 9.63 4.59 3.97
C GLU A 87 9.26 4.37 2.49
N ILE A 88 8.93 3.14 2.11
CA ILE A 88 8.57 2.81 0.72
C ILE A 88 7.32 3.60 0.29
N ALA A 89 6.29 3.64 1.13
CA ALA A 89 5.08 4.40 0.85
C ALA A 89 5.37 5.90 0.67
N ALA A 90 6.28 6.45 1.49
CA ALA A 90 6.72 7.82 1.38
C ALA A 90 7.43 8.10 0.05
N LEU A 91 8.38 7.24 -0.34
CA LEU A 91 9.12 7.35 -1.61
C LEU A 91 8.18 7.30 -2.83
N LEU A 92 7.14 6.47 -2.78
CA LEU A 92 6.15 6.33 -3.85
C LEU A 92 5.16 7.51 -3.91
N ALA A 93 4.84 8.11 -2.76
CA ALA A 93 3.84 9.18 -2.66
C ALA A 93 4.41 10.59 -2.89
N ALA A 94 5.66 10.84 -2.49
CA ALA A 94 6.32 12.15 -2.59
C ALA A 94 6.78 12.47 -4.02
N GLN A 95 5.86 12.57 -4.98
CA GLN A 95 6.20 12.67 -6.41
C GLN A 95 6.79 14.02 -6.83
N ASP A 96 6.34 15.12 -6.24
CA ASP A 96 6.75 16.47 -6.60
C ASP A 96 6.68 17.46 -5.42
N ASP A 97 7.09 18.70 -5.67
CA ASP A 97 7.28 19.75 -4.65
C ASP A 97 6.01 20.08 -3.84
N ARG A 98 4.81 19.68 -4.31
CA ARG A 98 3.56 19.80 -3.53
C ARG A 98 3.62 19.01 -2.22
N PHE A 99 4.48 18.00 -2.16
CA PHE A 99 4.68 17.13 -1.00
C PHE A 99 5.95 17.45 -0.22
N SER A 100 6.72 18.47 -0.59
CA SER A 100 8.03 18.79 0.02
C SER A 100 8.01 18.89 1.55
N GLY A 101 7.03 19.58 2.13
CA GLY A 101 6.88 19.67 3.59
C GLY A 101 6.60 18.32 4.24
N TRP A 102 5.72 17.53 3.65
CA TRP A 102 5.37 16.19 4.13
C TRP A 102 6.54 15.20 3.96
N ALA A 103 7.24 15.26 2.84
CA ALA A 103 8.42 14.45 2.54
C ALA A 103 9.54 14.72 3.56
N ALA A 104 9.72 15.98 3.96
CA ALA A 104 10.64 16.35 5.03
C ALA A 104 10.23 15.78 6.40
N ASP A 105 8.93 15.79 6.73
CA ASP A 105 8.41 15.24 7.99
C ASP A 105 8.64 13.72 8.12
N VAL A 106 8.63 12.99 7.01
CA VAL A 106 8.87 11.53 6.96
C VAL A 106 10.30 11.17 6.55
N GLY A 107 11.15 12.16 6.27
CA GLY A 107 12.58 11.97 6.03
C GLY A 107 12.97 11.43 4.65
N VAL A 108 12.15 11.63 3.62
CA VAL A 108 12.44 11.16 2.24
C VAL A 108 12.62 12.33 1.25
N PRO A 109 13.41 12.15 0.18
CA PRO A 109 13.44 13.10 -0.92
C PRO A 109 12.14 13.07 -1.73
N VAL A 110 11.87 14.18 -2.43
CA VAL A 110 10.80 14.26 -3.43
C VAL A 110 11.31 13.70 -4.77
N GLY A 111 10.44 13.00 -5.49
CA GLY A 111 10.67 12.55 -6.87
C GLY A 111 11.65 11.38 -7.00
N SER A 112 11.91 10.63 -5.92
CA SER A 112 12.87 9.52 -5.92
C SER A 112 12.39 8.27 -6.65
N ALA A 113 11.07 8.05 -6.76
CA ALA A 113 10.47 6.92 -7.47
C ALA A 113 9.98 7.31 -8.89
N SER A 114 10.75 8.13 -9.61
CA SER A 114 10.37 8.61 -10.95
C SER A 114 10.65 7.61 -12.08
N ASP A 115 11.54 6.65 -11.84
CA ASP A 115 11.83 5.55 -12.78
C ASP A 115 10.84 4.40 -12.56
N GLU A 116 10.26 3.87 -13.65
CA GLU A 116 9.20 2.85 -13.54
C GLU A 116 9.74 1.53 -12.97
N ALA A 117 10.98 1.12 -13.30
CA ALA A 117 11.56 -0.11 -12.76
C ALA A 117 11.83 0.02 -11.25
N VAL A 118 12.34 1.19 -10.80
CA VAL A 118 12.49 1.49 -9.37
C VAL A 118 11.14 1.47 -8.66
N LYS A 119 10.12 2.07 -9.26
CA LYS A 119 8.76 2.11 -8.70
C LYS A 119 8.13 0.73 -8.62
N GLU A 120 8.26 -0.11 -9.64
CA GLU A 120 7.77 -1.48 -9.65
C GLU A 120 8.47 -2.35 -8.59
N ASP A 121 9.80 -2.21 -8.43
CA ASP A 121 10.56 -2.90 -7.39
C ASP A 121 10.12 -2.50 -5.98
N LEU A 122 9.95 -1.20 -5.73
CA LEU A 122 9.42 -0.67 -4.47
C LEU A 122 8.01 -1.19 -4.18
N ILE A 123 7.14 -1.30 -5.19
CA ILE A 123 5.79 -1.87 -5.02
C ILE A 123 5.86 -3.36 -4.64
N CYS A 124 6.77 -4.13 -5.24
CA CYS A 124 6.96 -5.53 -4.89
C CYS A 124 7.54 -5.70 -3.48
N GLU A 125 8.48 -4.85 -3.09
CA GLU A 125 9.03 -4.82 -1.72
C GLU A 125 7.96 -4.45 -0.69
N LEU A 126 7.09 -3.47 -1.01
CA LEU A 126 5.97 -3.07 -0.17
C LEU A 126 5.02 -4.24 0.09
N ASP A 127 4.62 -4.96 -0.97
CA ASP A 127 3.74 -6.13 -0.85
C ASP A 127 4.37 -7.20 0.06
N ALA A 128 5.68 -7.47 -0.10
CA ALA A 128 6.40 -8.43 0.72
C ALA A 128 6.49 -8.00 2.21
N CYS A 129 6.80 -6.72 2.47
CA CYS A 129 6.82 -6.20 3.83
C CYS A 129 5.45 -6.30 4.50
N VAL A 130 4.39 -5.94 3.78
CA VAL A 130 3.03 -6.00 4.32
C VAL A 130 2.58 -7.44 4.55
N ALA A 131 2.97 -8.38 3.69
CA ALA A 131 2.72 -9.81 3.90
C ALA A 131 3.35 -10.32 5.21
N HIS A 132 4.60 -9.93 5.50
CA HIS A 132 5.25 -10.23 6.79
C HIS A 132 4.47 -9.67 7.98
N LEU A 133 3.96 -8.43 7.87
CA LEU A 133 3.20 -7.80 8.95
C LEU A 133 1.82 -8.44 9.19
N TYR A 134 1.23 -9.05 8.16
CA TYR A 134 0.03 -9.86 8.30
C TYR A 134 0.32 -11.28 8.82
N GLY A 135 1.59 -11.68 8.92
CA GLY A 135 1.98 -13.04 9.29
C GLY A 135 1.70 -14.08 8.21
N LEU A 136 1.68 -13.65 6.95
CA LEU A 136 1.48 -14.54 5.80
C LEU A 136 2.75 -15.32 5.47
N ASP A 137 2.59 -16.52 4.94
CA ASP A 137 3.70 -17.30 4.38
C ASP A 137 3.71 -17.31 2.84
N GLU A 138 4.66 -18.02 2.24
CA GLU A 138 4.77 -18.15 0.78
C GLU A 138 3.54 -18.84 0.16
N HIS A 139 2.86 -19.72 0.89
CA HIS A 139 1.65 -20.39 0.41
C HIS A 139 0.46 -19.43 0.39
N ASP A 140 0.32 -18.61 1.44
CA ASP A 140 -0.68 -17.54 1.47
C ASP A 140 -0.47 -16.54 0.33
N LEU A 141 0.79 -16.16 0.07
CA LEU A 141 1.13 -15.30 -1.07
C LEU A 141 0.74 -15.94 -2.40
N ALA A 142 1.02 -17.23 -2.61
CA ALA A 142 0.58 -17.93 -3.81
C ALA A 142 -0.94 -17.85 -4.00
N VAL A 143 -1.71 -18.11 -2.94
CA VAL A 143 -3.17 -17.98 -2.98
C VAL A 143 -3.60 -16.55 -3.34
N ILE A 144 -2.99 -15.54 -2.74
CA ILE A 144 -3.33 -14.13 -3.01
C ILE A 144 -3.11 -13.81 -4.49
N TYR A 145 -1.93 -14.08 -5.03
CA TYR A 145 -1.57 -13.70 -6.40
C TYR A 145 -2.31 -14.54 -7.45
N ASP A 146 -2.53 -15.84 -7.19
CA ASP A 146 -3.26 -16.74 -8.10
C ASP A 146 -4.76 -16.40 -8.18
N THR A 147 -5.34 -15.91 -7.08
CA THR A 147 -6.78 -15.59 -7.01
C THR A 147 -7.08 -14.11 -7.17
N PHE A 148 -6.05 -13.27 -7.34
CA PHE A 148 -6.25 -11.83 -7.38
C PHE A 148 -7.06 -11.41 -8.61
N SER A 149 -6.79 -11.98 -9.79
CA SER A 149 -7.50 -11.63 -11.02
C SER A 149 -7.61 -12.82 -11.95
N GLU A 150 -8.78 -13.01 -12.55
CA GLU A 150 -8.98 -14.01 -13.62
C GLU A 150 -8.43 -13.55 -14.98
N THR A 151 -8.17 -12.24 -15.15
CA THR A 151 -7.82 -11.63 -16.44
C THR A 151 -6.41 -11.07 -16.54
N VAL A 152 -5.70 -10.97 -15.41
CA VAL A 152 -4.34 -10.42 -15.35
C VAL A 152 -3.44 -11.47 -14.73
N ASP A 153 -2.39 -11.84 -15.44
CA ASP A 153 -1.35 -12.73 -14.93
C ASP A 153 -0.38 -11.94 -14.04
N TYR A 154 -0.31 -12.32 -12.77
CA TYR A 154 0.58 -11.71 -11.79
C TYR A 154 1.82 -12.54 -11.48
N SER A 155 2.12 -13.59 -12.26
CA SER A 155 3.22 -14.53 -12.00
C SER A 155 4.58 -13.83 -11.84
N ASP A 156 4.91 -12.88 -12.72
CA ASP A 156 6.18 -12.13 -12.65
C ASP A 156 6.26 -11.26 -11.39
N ARG A 157 5.16 -10.58 -11.03
CA ARG A 157 5.08 -9.78 -9.80
C ARG A 157 5.16 -10.67 -8.56
N HIS A 158 4.47 -11.80 -8.55
CA HIS A 158 4.51 -12.77 -7.47
C HIS A 158 5.95 -13.27 -7.24
N ALA A 159 6.67 -13.62 -8.31
CA ALA A 159 8.07 -14.02 -8.22
C ALA A 159 8.97 -12.91 -7.64
N ALA A 160 8.79 -11.66 -8.06
CA ALA A 160 9.53 -10.52 -7.51
C ALA A 160 9.22 -10.28 -6.02
N VAL A 161 7.95 -10.42 -5.63
CA VAL A 161 7.50 -10.28 -4.23
C VAL A 161 8.09 -11.38 -3.35
N LEU A 162 8.10 -12.64 -3.81
CA LEU A 162 8.77 -13.75 -3.09
C LEU A 162 10.27 -13.50 -2.92
N ALA A 163 10.93 -12.92 -3.93
CA ALA A 163 12.35 -12.57 -3.83
C ALA A 163 12.62 -11.51 -2.74
N HIS A 164 11.74 -10.51 -2.57
CA HIS A 164 11.82 -9.56 -1.46
C HIS A 164 11.44 -10.21 -0.13
N PHE A 165 10.38 -11.03 -0.12
CA PHE A 165 9.85 -11.69 1.07
C PHE A 165 10.91 -12.58 1.75
N GLY A 166 11.64 -13.39 0.96
CA GLY A 166 12.71 -14.25 1.47
C GLY A 166 13.92 -13.48 2.02
N ARG A 167 14.19 -12.26 1.54
CA ARG A 167 15.28 -11.41 2.07
C ARG A 167 14.96 -10.84 3.46
N LEU A 168 13.69 -10.63 3.76
CA LEU A 168 13.22 -10.07 5.03
C LEU A 168 13.13 -11.14 6.14
N ALA A 169 13.16 -12.42 5.79
CA ALA A 169 13.07 -13.56 6.71
C ALA A 169 14.44 -14.02 7.29
N GLY A 170 15.55 -13.41 6.86
CA GLY A 170 16.92 -13.71 7.31
C GLY A 170 17.60 -12.55 8.00
#